data_AF-A0A0C1GQL3-F1
#
_entry.id   AF-A0A0C1GQL3-F1
#
_cell.length_a   1.000
_cell.length_b   1.000
_cell.length_c   1.000
_cell.angle_alpha   90.00
_cell.angle_beta   90.00
_cell.angle_gamma   90.00
#
_symmetry.space_group_name_H-M   'P 1'
#
loop_
_entity.id
_entity.type
_entity.pdbx_description
1 polymer ?
#
loop_
_entity_poly.entity_id
_entity_poly.type
_entity_poly.pdbx_seq_one_letter_code
_entity_poly.pdbx_strand_id
1 'polypeptide(L)'
;MGLTAEDMRSGRRLSFAVVHAESNFLAELRAGDAIQMESEVLELGGKSITFRHNLLRTSDRKIAFSTVFKCVLLNLETRKAEALPSEVVTRAKHWLASELP
;
A
#
# COMPACT_ATOMS: atom_id res chain seq x y z
N MET A 1 -8.91 0.85 2.17
CA MET A 1 -9.00 2.33 2.30
C MET A 1 -10.03 2.94 1.32
N GLY A 2 -11.24 2.37 1.19
CA GLY A 2 -12.28 2.94 0.29
C GLY A 2 -12.16 2.59 -1.20
N LEU A 3 -11.13 1.83 -1.59
CA LEU A 3 -11.07 1.11 -2.85
C LEU A 3 -10.98 -0.39 -2.54
N THR A 4 -11.69 -1.18 -3.34
CA THR A 4 -11.74 -2.63 -3.26
C THR A 4 -11.35 -3.24 -4.60
N ALA A 5 -11.20 -4.56 -4.62
CA ALA A 5 -10.94 -5.26 -5.87
C ALA A 5 -12.13 -5.21 -6.85
N GLU A 6 -13.34 -4.90 -6.38
CA GLU A 6 -14.50 -4.68 -7.24
C GLU A 6 -14.39 -3.36 -8.01
N ASP A 7 -13.95 -2.27 -7.35
CA ASP A 7 -13.69 -0.98 -8.01
C ASP A 7 -12.73 -1.10 -9.18
N MET A 8 -11.76 -2.02 -9.09
CA MET A 8 -10.80 -2.32 -10.16
C MET A 8 -11.42 -3.17 -11.28
N ARG A 9 -12.14 -4.25 -10.94
CA ARG A 9 -12.57 -5.27 -11.92
C ARG A 9 -13.83 -4.88 -12.68
N SER A 10 -14.83 -4.35 -11.99
CA SER A 10 -16.18 -4.15 -12.53
C SER A 10 -16.82 -2.82 -12.15
N GLY A 11 -16.35 -2.18 -11.10
CA GLY A 11 -16.85 -0.90 -10.62
C GLY A 11 -16.22 0.29 -11.33
N ARG A 12 -15.65 1.21 -10.55
CA ARG A 12 -15.16 2.53 -10.98
C ARG A 12 -14.01 2.51 -11.98
N ARG A 13 -13.44 1.34 -12.27
CA ARG A 13 -12.27 1.14 -13.12
C ARG A 13 -11.07 1.95 -12.62
N LEU A 14 -10.86 1.96 -11.30
CA LEU A 14 -9.75 2.63 -10.63
C LEU A 14 -8.83 1.61 -9.97
N SER A 15 -7.51 1.80 -10.08
CA SER A 15 -6.53 0.98 -9.36
C SER A 15 -5.26 1.75 -9.05
N PHE A 16 -4.58 1.37 -7.97
CA PHE A 16 -3.25 1.89 -7.66
C PHE A 16 -2.19 1.15 -8.48
N ALA A 17 -1.42 1.92 -9.24
CA ALA A 17 -0.22 1.42 -9.90
C ALA A 17 1.01 1.86 -9.10
N VAL A 18 1.87 0.91 -8.72
CA VAL A 18 3.16 1.21 -8.10
C VAL A 18 4.06 1.82 -9.17
N VAL A 19 4.49 3.06 -8.97
CA VAL A 19 5.38 3.80 -9.89
C VAL A 19 6.81 3.90 -9.38
N HIS A 20 7.02 3.64 -8.09
CA HIS A 20 8.34 3.54 -7.47
C HIS A 20 8.26 2.60 -6.27
N ALA A 21 9.28 1.76 -6.12
CA ALA A 21 9.40 0.81 -5.03
C ALA A 21 10.84 0.77 -4.53
N GLU A 22 11.02 0.93 -3.22
CA GLU A 22 12.28 0.71 -2.53
C GLU A 22 12.09 -0.39 -1.50
N SER A 23 12.96 -1.40 -1.50
CA SER A 23 12.77 -2.64 -0.74
C SER A 23 14.05 -3.06 -0.04
N ASN A 24 13.91 -3.50 1.21
CA ASN A 24 14.99 -4.04 2.03
C ASN A 24 14.65 -5.48 2.46
N PHE A 25 15.59 -6.39 2.25
CA PHE A 25 15.51 -7.78 2.69
C PHE A 25 16.38 -7.95 3.94
N LEU A 26 15.72 -8.07 5.10
CA LEU A 26 16.35 -7.91 6.41
C LEU A 26 16.57 -9.25 7.14
N ALA A 27 15.79 -10.28 6.80
CA ALA A 27 15.99 -11.64 7.33
C ALA A 27 15.50 -12.70 6.35
N GLU A 28 16.09 -13.89 6.44
CA GLU A 28 15.68 -15.06 5.65
C GLU A 28 14.33 -15.60 6.13
N LEU A 29 13.46 -15.92 5.18
CA LEU A 29 12.22 -16.68 5.38
C LEU A 29 12.38 -18.08 4.79
N ARG A 30 11.76 -19.07 5.42
CA ARG A 30 11.76 -20.46 4.96
C ARG A 30 10.37 -20.88 4.50
N ALA A 31 10.32 -21.91 3.67
CA ALA A 31 9.06 -22.53 3.30
C ALA A 31 8.34 -23.03 4.56
N GLY A 32 7.07 -22.63 4.71
CA GLY A 32 6.27 -22.94 5.89
C GLY A 32 6.32 -21.87 6.99
N ASP A 33 7.16 -20.85 6.89
CA ASP A 33 7.10 -19.71 7.82
C ASP A 33 5.76 -19.00 7.68
N ALA A 34 5.06 -18.82 8.80
CA ALA A 34 3.92 -17.94 8.87
C ALA A 34 4.40 -16.48 8.89
N ILE A 35 3.75 -15.65 8.08
CA ILE A 35 4.09 -14.24 7.91
C ILE A 35 2.88 -13.35 8.16
N GLN A 36 3.13 -12.14 8.64
CA GLN A 36 2.13 -11.10 8.82
C GLN A 36 2.58 -9.86 8.04
N MET A 37 1.68 -9.33 7.21
CA MET A 37 1.90 -8.07 6.51
C MET A 37 1.26 -6.95 7.33
N GLU A 38 2.06 -5.98 7.73
CA GLU A 38 1.62 -4.73 8.34
C GLU A 38 1.77 -3.62 7.31
N SER A 39 0.73 -2.80 7.15
CA SER A 39 0.69 -1.78 6.11
C SER A 39 0.17 -0.47 6.68
N GLU A 40 0.76 0.62 6.24
CA GLU A 40 0.41 1.98 6.66
C GLU A 40 0.65 2.97 5.53
N VAL A 41 0.11 4.17 5.70
CA VAL A 41 0.22 5.28 4.76
C VAL A 41 1.28 6.26 5.27
N LEU A 42 2.34 6.46 4.48
CA LEU A 42 3.37 7.45 4.77
C LEU A 42 3.00 8.85 4.25
N GLU A 43 2.35 8.92 3.09
CA GLU A 43 2.05 10.19 2.42
C GLU A 43 0.73 10.09 1.63
N LEU A 44 -0.08 11.14 1.69
CA LEU A 44 -1.28 11.33 0.87
C LEU A 44 -1.09 12.53 -0.06
N GLY A 45 -0.97 12.27 -1.36
CA GLY A 45 -0.95 13.29 -2.40
C GLY A 45 -2.34 13.50 -3.04
N GLY A 46 -2.41 14.32 -4.09
CA GLY A 46 -3.67 14.55 -4.81
C GLY A 46 -4.09 13.40 -5.74
N LYS A 47 -3.13 12.66 -6.29
CA LYS A 47 -3.33 11.51 -7.20
C LYS A 47 -2.55 10.27 -6.79
N SER A 48 -1.88 10.31 -5.65
CA SER A 48 -0.92 9.30 -5.23
C SER A 48 -0.97 9.04 -3.74
N ILE A 49 -0.62 7.83 -3.34
CA ILE A 49 -0.44 7.44 -1.94
C ILE A 49 0.90 6.71 -1.83
N THR A 50 1.68 7.04 -0.80
CA THR A 50 2.89 6.30 -0.46
C THR A 50 2.57 5.35 0.70
N PHE A 51 2.84 4.06 0.50
CA PHE A 51 2.61 3.01 1.50
C PHE A 51 3.94 2.49 2.04
N ARG A 52 3.98 2.16 3.32
CA ARG A 52 4.99 1.27 3.90
C ARG A 52 4.37 -0.08 4.18
N HIS A 53 5.05 -1.13 3.74
CA HIS A 53 4.67 -2.51 3.99
C HIS A 53 5.82 -3.21 4.72
N ASN A 54 5.54 -3.73 5.91
CA ASN A 54 6.46 -4.57 6.66
C ASN A 54 5.91 -6.00 6.66
N LEU A 55 6.76 -6.94 6.27
CA LEU A 55 6.46 -8.35 6.33
C LEU A 55 7.25 -8.96 7.48
N LEU A 56 6.53 -9.39 8.51
CA LEU A 56 7.06 -9.95 9.73
C LEU A 56 6.95 -11.47 9.69
N ARG A 57 8.01 -12.18 10.10
CA ARG A 57 7.88 -13.60 10.45
C ARG A 57 7.18 -13.69 11.80
N THR A 58 6.12 -14.49 11.90
CA THR A 58 5.28 -14.50 13.10
C THR A 58 5.94 -15.22 14.29
N SER A 59 6.83 -16.18 14.04
CA SER A 59 7.48 -16.97 15.09
C SER A 59 8.36 -16.14 16.03
N ASP A 60 9.03 -15.11 15.51
CA ASP A 60 9.95 -14.24 16.26
C ASP A 60 9.68 -12.74 16.07
N ARG A 61 8.61 -12.38 15.36
CA ARG A 61 8.20 -11.00 15.03
C ARG A 61 9.27 -10.19 14.30
N LYS A 62 10.30 -10.82 13.72
CA LYS A 62 11.32 -10.09 12.95
C LYS A 62 10.74 -9.58 11.65
N ILE A 63 11.02 -8.31 11.32
CA ILE A 63 10.77 -7.77 9.99
C ILE A 63 11.76 -8.46 9.04
N ALA A 64 11.24 -9.31 8.17
CA ALA A 64 12.03 -10.01 7.17
C ALA A 64 12.16 -9.19 5.88
N PHE A 65 11.14 -8.38 5.58
CA PHE A 65 11.11 -7.52 4.42
C PHE A 65 10.38 -6.22 4.74
N SER A 66 10.91 -5.10 4.27
CA SER A 66 10.29 -3.79 4.38
C SER A 66 10.34 -3.10 3.04
N THR A 67 9.24 -2.50 2.59
CA THR A 67 9.20 -1.74 1.35
C THR A 67 8.36 -0.48 1.46
N VAL A 68 8.79 0.55 0.75
CA VAL A 68 8.04 1.78 0.51
C VAL A 68 7.61 1.81 -0.94
N PHE A 69 6.30 1.86 -1.18
CA PHE A 69 5.69 1.95 -2.50
C PHE A 69 5.05 3.31 -2.70
N LYS A 70 5.49 4.04 -3.72
CA LYS A 70 4.76 5.20 -4.23
C LYS A 70 3.79 4.72 -5.30
N CYS A 71 2.50 4.93 -5.06
CA CYS A 71 1.43 4.50 -5.93
C CYS A 71 0.69 5.69 -6.51
N VAL A 72 0.35 5.63 -7.80
CA VAL A 72 -0.55 6.59 -8.45
C VAL A 72 -1.90 5.93 -8.70
N LEU A 73 -2.99 6.65 -8.44
CA LEU A 73 -4.33 6.19 -8.80
C LEU A 73 -4.54 6.34 -10.30
N LEU A 74 -4.75 5.21 -10.98
CA LEU A 74 -4.91 5.13 -12.41
C LEU A 74 -6.38 4.85 -12.76
N ASN A 75 -6.91 5.64 -13.69
CA ASN A 75 -8.12 5.29 -14.42
C ASN A 75 -7.79 4.23 -15.48
N LEU A 76 -8.40 3.05 -15.36
CA LEU A 76 -8.08 1.90 -16.19
C LEU A 76 -8.68 1.98 -17.59
N GLU A 77 -9.64 2.87 -17.83
CA GLU A 77 -10.22 3.11 -19.15
C GLU A 77 -9.37 4.12 -19.93
N THR A 78 -9.13 5.29 -19.34
CA THR A 78 -8.36 6.37 -19.99
C THR A 78 -6.85 6.17 -19.91
N ARG A 79 -6.39 5.26 -19.04
CA ARG A 79 -4.98 4.99 -18.71
C ARG A 79 -4.23 6.24 -18.22
N LYS A 80 -4.91 7.12 -17.49
CA LYS A 80 -4.36 8.37 -16.94
C LYS A 80 -4.49 8.43 -15.43
N ALA A 81 -3.60 9.20 -14.81
CA ALA A 81 -3.63 9.45 -13.37
C ALA A 81 -4.87 10.28 -12.98
N GLU A 82 -5.64 9.78 -12.02
CA GLU A 82 -6.87 10.39 -11.53
C GLU A 82 -6.71 10.93 -10.11
N ALA A 83 -7.51 11.94 -9.75
CA ALA A 83 -7.56 12.47 -8.39
C ALA A 83 -8.04 11.38 -7.43
N LEU A 84 -7.46 11.35 -6.23
CA LEU A 84 -7.94 10.48 -5.18
C LEU A 84 -9.38 10.90 -4.79
N PRO A 85 -10.34 9.96 -4.82
CA PRO A 85 -11.69 10.24 -4.34
C PRO A 85 -11.69 10.63 -2.85
N SER A 86 -12.57 11.55 -2.45
CA SER A 86 -12.56 12.12 -1.09
C SER A 86 -12.83 11.07 0.00
N GLU A 87 -13.61 10.05 -0.31
CA GLU A 87 -13.89 8.90 0.55
C GLU A 87 -12.66 8.01 0.74
N VAL A 88 -11.81 7.89 -0.29
CA VAL A 88 -10.54 7.16 -0.23
C VAL A 88 -9.57 7.92 0.65
N VAL A 89 -9.43 9.23 0.45
CA VAL A 89 -8.58 10.11 1.27
C VAL A 89 -9.02 10.05 2.74
N THR A 90 -10.31 10.21 3.00
CA THR A 90 -10.87 10.17 4.37
C THR A 90 -10.56 8.84 5.05
N ARG A 91 -10.77 7.70 4.36
CA ARG A 91 -10.49 6.38 4.93
C ARG A 91 -9.00 6.10 5.08
N ALA A 92 -8.16 6.59 4.17
CA ALA A 92 -6.71 6.40 4.21
C ALA A 92 -6.07 7.15 5.39
N LYS A 93 -6.63 8.28 5.83
CA LYS A 93 -6.16 9.02 7.00
C LYS A 93 -6.13 8.19 8.29
N HIS A 94 -7.01 7.19 8.44
CA HIS A 94 -6.98 6.27 9.59
C HIS A 94 -5.76 5.35 9.63
N TRP A 95 -5.02 5.26 8.52
CA TRP A 95 -3.84 4.42 8.36
C TRP A 95 -2.57 5.24 8.24
N LEU A 96 -2.66 6.58 8.43
CA LEU A 96 -1.47 7.42 8.46
C LEU A 96 -0.54 6.90 9.54
N ALA A 97 0.72 6.69 9.16
CA ALA A 97 1.77 6.36 10.10
C ALA A 97 1.72 7.40 11.22
N SER A 98 1.55 6.92 12.46
CA SER A 98 1.78 7.77 13.61
C SER A 98 3.25 8.18 13.53
N GLU A 99 3.58 9.46 13.61
CA GLU A 99 4.97 9.84 13.84
C GLU A 99 5.42 9.15 15.13
N LEU A 100 6.27 8.14 14.99
CA LEU A 100 6.93 7.44 16.08
C LEU A 100 8.28 6.95 15.56
N PRO A 101 9.30 6.99 16.41
CA PRO A 101 10.41 7.94 16.43
C PRO A 101 11.52 7.71 15.39
#